data_AF-A0AAN8KT20-F1
#
_entry.id   AF-A0AAN8KT20-F1
#
_cell.length_a   1.000
_cell.length_b   1.000
_cell.length_c   1.000
_cell.angle_alpha   90.00
_cell.angle_beta   90.00
_cell.angle_gamma   90.00
#
_symmetry.space_group_name_H-M   'P 1'
#
loop_
_entity.id
_entity.type
_entity.pdbx_description
1 polymer ?
#
loop_
_entity_poly.entity_id
_entity_poly.type
_entity_poly.pdbx_seq_one_letter_code
_entity_poly.pdbx_strand_id
1 'polypeptide(L)'
;MRAPAVPDDYVITLSVADGKAVFLSDIWPLRQEIQTVERQFVIHAMFKEVYEKIEKVNEHWNALNTPPQTSCTPGTPCPPISSLHPSLMDWRSVLFSQNQTARVSVRHRDHIFPAGNIARTYLTGRGLNPRDGSRRGNDAVVARHTFANIRLFNKFLNNQAPRTLHLPSDETLDVFDAAECYQQAGFPLMILAGKEYGSGSSRDWASKGPFLLGIKAVLAESYEMIHRSNLVGMGVIPLEYLAGDTADSLDMTGRERHTVVIPEPLTPKMIVDIKLNTGKHSRRG
;
A
#
# COMPACT_ATOMS: atom_id res chain seq x y z
N MET A 1 -14.44 0.29 29.82
CA MET A 1 -13.61 -0.74 30.51
C MET A 1 -12.41 -0.04 31.12
N ARG A 2 -12.35 0.05 32.45
CA ARG A 2 -11.14 0.48 33.17
C ARG A 2 -10.08 -0.61 32.98
N ALA A 3 -8.84 -0.21 32.71
CA ALA A 3 -7.72 -1.14 32.72
C ALA A 3 -7.68 -1.86 34.08
N PRO A 4 -7.35 -3.16 34.12
CA PRO A 4 -7.18 -3.85 35.39
C PRO A 4 -6.07 -3.16 36.18
N ALA A 5 -6.29 -2.95 37.48
CA ALA A 5 -5.28 -2.45 38.39
C ALA A 5 -4.10 -3.43 38.37
N VAL A 6 -2.92 -2.92 38.01
CA VAL A 6 -1.66 -3.66 38.12
C VAL A 6 -1.41 -3.86 39.62
N PRO A 7 -1.09 -5.08 40.09
CA PRO A 7 -0.74 -5.30 41.50
C PRO A 7 0.45 -4.42 41.87
N ASP A 8 0.41 -3.78 43.04
CA ASP A 8 1.44 -2.83 43.54
C ASP A 8 2.84 -3.46 43.76
N ASP A 9 3.02 -4.75 43.48
CA ASP A 9 4.17 -5.54 43.95
C ASP A 9 5.21 -5.90 42.87
N TYR A 10 5.10 -5.39 41.64
CA TYR A 10 6.15 -5.56 40.61
C TYR A 10 6.99 -4.29 40.45
N VAL A 11 7.80 -3.98 41.46
CA VAL A 11 8.86 -2.98 41.33
C VAL A 11 10.07 -3.64 40.65
N ILE A 12 10.24 -3.39 39.35
CA ILE A 12 11.37 -3.92 38.59
C ILE A 12 12.56 -2.96 38.74
N THR A 13 13.61 -3.44 39.39
CA THR A 13 14.90 -2.75 39.45
C THR A 13 15.57 -2.78 38.08
N LEU A 14 16.07 -1.62 37.60
CA LEU A 14 16.80 -1.52 36.35
C LEU A 14 18.26 -1.95 36.51
N SER A 15 18.90 -1.56 37.62
CA SER A 15 20.26 -1.96 37.98
C SER A 15 20.53 -1.74 39.47
N VAL A 16 21.67 -2.23 39.97
CA VAL A 16 22.18 -1.89 41.30
C VAL A 16 23.48 -1.12 41.12
N ALA A 17 23.53 0.11 41.65
CA ALA A 17 24.70 0.96 41.64
C ALA A 17 25.05 1.35 43.09
N ASP A 18 26.31 1.19 43.49
CA ASP A 18 26.80 1.49 44.85
C ASP A 18 25.95 0.86 45.97
N GLY A 19 25.49 -0.37 45.76
CA GLY A 19 24.65 -1.11 46.72
C GLY A 19 23.20 -0.62 46.82
N LYS A 20 22.76 0.33 45.98
CA LYS A 20 21.37 0.81 45.91
C LYS A 20 20.70 0.33 44.64
N ALA A 21 19.45 -0.14 44.77
CA ALA A 21 18.60 -0.43 43.63
C ALA A 21 18.23 0.88 42.92
N VAL A 22 18.38 0.90 41.59
CA VAL A 22 18.02 2.01 40.72
C VAL A 22 16.75 1.66 39.97
N PHE A 23 15.75 2.51 40.07
CA PHE A 23 14.45 2.38 39.42
C PHE A 23 14.28 3.40 38.30
N LEU A 24 13.29 3.18 37.43
CA LEU A 24 12.98 4.13 36.36
C LEU A 24 12.65 5.53 36.92
N SER A 25 11.99 5.60 38.08
CA SER A 25 11.68 6.86 38.78
C SER A 25 12.91 7.66 39.19
N ASP A 26 14.04 6.98 39.44
CA ASP A 26 15.26 7.63 39.94
C ASP A 26 16.03 8.34 38.82
N ILE A 27 15.80 7.94 37.57
CA ILE A 27 16.49 8.47 36.38
C ILE A 27 15.55 9.22 35.44
N TRP A 28 14.24 9.16 35.66
CA TRP A 28 13.27 9.85 34.83
C TRP A 28 13.24 11.34 35.18
N PRO A 29 13.65 12.23 34.27
CA PRO A 29 13.76 13.65 34.60
C PRO A 29 12.39 14.25 34.88
N LEU A 30 12.36 15.16 35.85
CA LEU A 30 11.16 15.94 36.14
C LEU A 30 10.91 16.94 35.01
N ARG A 31 9.63 17.27 34.76
CA ARG A 31 9.26 18.26 33.73
C ARG A 31 9.99 19.60 33.90
N GLN A 32 10.24 20.03 35.14
CA GLN A 32 10.94 21.27 35.46
C GLN A 32 12.43 21.22 35.10
N GLU A 33 13.08 20.07 35.27
CA GLU A 33 14.48 19.85 34.90
C GLU A 33 14.64 19.92 33.38
N ILE A 34 13.73 19.26 32.63
CA ILE A 34 13.70 19.32 31.15
C ILE A 34 13.54 20.77 30.67
N GLN A 35 12.57 21.51 31.20
CA GLN A 35 12.30 22.89 30.80
C GLN A 35 13.46 23.85 31.11
N THR A 36 14.18 23.61 32.21
CA THR A 36 15.34 24.43 32.58
C THR A 36 16.47 24.26 31.57
N VAL A 37 16.79 23.01 31.22
CA VAL A 37 17.81 22.69 30.21
C VAL A 37 17.37 23.18 28.83
N GLU A 38 16.12 22.97 28.42
CA GLU A 38 15.59 23.45 27.14
C GLU A 38 15.76 24.97 26.99
N ARG A 39 15.40 25.75 28.00
CA ARG A 39 15.54 27.22 27.97
C ARG A 39 17.00 27.68 27.92
N GLN A 40 17.90 26.95 28.55
CA GLN A 40 19.31 27.31 28.60
C GLN A 40 20.04 26.98 27.31
N PHE A 41 19.73 25.83 26.71
CA PHE A 41 20.53 25.29 25.61
C PHE A 41 19.83 25.35 24.25
N VAL A 42 18.50 25.32 24.16
CA VAL A 42 17.79 25.40 22.87
C VAL A 42 17.53 26.85 22.50
N ILE A 43 18.56 27.52 21.99
CA ILE A 43 18.53 28.96 21.69
C ILE A 43 18.44 29.26 20.19
N HIS A 44 17.89 30.42 19.85
CA HIS A 44 17.71 30.88 18.46
C HIS A 44 18.99 30.80 17.61
N ALA A 45 20.16 31.09 18.20
CA ALA A 45 21.44 31.05 17.52
C ALA A 45 21.76 29.66 16.91
N MET A 46 21.38 28.57 17.58
CA MET A 46 21.60 27.21 17.07
C MET A 46 20.79 26.94 15.80
N PHE A 47 19.53 27.39 15.75
CA PHE A 47 18.70 27.25 14.55
C PHE A 47 19.27 28.06 13.39
N LYS A 48 19.69 29.30 13.64
CA LYS A 48 20.29 30.16 12.63
C LYS A 48 21.54 29.49 12.03
N GLU A 49 22.42 28.95 12.86
CA GLU A 49 23.62 28.26 12.39
C GLU A 49 23.30 27.00 11.56
N VAL A 50 22.36 26.16 11.99
CA VAL A 50 22.00 24.93 11.27
C VAL A 50 21.37 25.25 9.91
N TYR A 51 20.42 26.19 9.87
CA TYR A 51 19.71 26.53 8.63
C TYR A 51 20.56 27.34 7.64
N GLU A 52 21.53 28.14 8.10
CA GLU A 52 22.50 28.79 7.21
C GLU A 52 23.38 27.78 6.46
N LYS A 53 23.62 26.61 7.07
CA LYS A 53 24.53 25.58 6.54
C LYS A 53 23.81 24.48 5.74
N ILE A 54 22.51 24.26 5.94
CA ILE A 54 21.81 23.07 5.43
C ILE A 54 21.93 22.85 3.91
N GLU A 55 21.94 23.93 3.13
CA GLU A 55 22.04 23.85 1.67
C GLU A 55 23.48 23.66 1.16
N LYS A 56 24.47 24.11 1.94
CA LYS A 56 25.87 24.22 1.48
C LYS A 56 26.81 23.23 2.16
N VAL A 57 26.41 22.63 3.28
CA VAL A 57 27.27 21.79 4.12
C VAL A 57 27.71 20.49 3.46
N ASN A 58 26.90 19.94 2.56
CA ASN A 58 27.18 18.65 1.94
C ASN A 58 27.95 18.84 0.63
N GLU A 59 29.29 18.76 0.71
CA GLU A 59 30.18 18.87 -0.45
C GLU A 59 29.86 17.83 -1.53
N HIS A 60 29.49 16.60 -1.14
CA HIS A 60 29.13 15.55 -2.09
C HIS A 60 27.83 15.89 -2.84
N TRP A 61 26.85 16.51 -2.18
CA TRP A 61 25.62 16.98 -2.82
C TRP A 61 25.90 18.12 -3.80
N ASN A 62 26.75 19.07 -3.41
CA ASN A 62 27.12 20.22 -4.24
C ASN A 62 27.95 19.82 -5.47
N ALA A 63 28.71 18.73 -5.36
CA ALA A 63 29.50 18.17 -6.47
C ALA A 63 28.66 17.36 -7.47
N LEU A 64 27.35 17.17 -7.24
CA LEU A 64 26.48 16.47 -8.17
C LEU A 64 26.30 17.30 -9.45
N ASN A 65 26.77 16.76 -10.57
CA ASN A 65 26.58 17.38 -11.87
C ASN A 65 25.11 17.28 -12.30
N THR A 66 24.44 18.44 -12.46
CA THR A 66 23.08 18.51 -12.99
C THR A 66 23.09 19.08 -14.41
N PRO A 67 22.40 18.45 -15.38
CA PRO A 67 22.29 19.02 -16.71
C PRO A 67 21.48 20.33 -16.68
N PRO A 68 21.88 21.37 -17.44
CA PRO A 68 21.10 22.60 -17.56
C PRO A 68 19.78 22.29 -18.28
N GLN A 69 18.64 22.41 -17.61
CA GLN A 69 17.35 21.91 -18.14
C GLN A 69 16.86 22.66 -19.39
N THR A 70 16.25 21.95 -20.36
CA THR A 70 14.78 21.82 -20.53
C THR A 70 14.44 21.03 -21.79
N SER A 71 13.90 19.81 -21.62
CA SER A 71 12.83 19.18 -22.42
C SER A 71 12.86 17.70 -22.08
N CYS A 72 11.70 17.08 -21.83
CA CYS A 72 11.60 15.62 -21.86
C CYS A 72 12.27 15.13 -23.14
N THR A 73 13.35 14.35 -23.02
CA THR A 73 13.98 13.74 -24.17
C THR A 73 13.00 12.73 -24.76
N PRO A 74 12.64 12.82 -26.06
CA PRO A 74 11.89 11.76 -26.72
C PRO A 74 12.74 10.49 -26.66
N GLY A 75 12.35 9.53 -25.82
CA GLY A 75 13.09 8.27 -25.65
C GLY A 75 13.34 7.83 -24.20
N THR A 76 13.10 8.68 -23.19
CA THR A 76 12.90 8.15 -21.83
C THR A 76 11.44 7.74 -21.69
N PRO A 77 11.13 6.47 -21.34
CA PRO A 77 9.75 6.08 -21.05
C PRO A 77 9.37 6.71 -19.71
N CYS A 78 8.94 7.96 -19.72
CA CYS A 78 7.85 8.36 -18.85
C CYS A 78 6.61 7.80 -19.54
N PRO A 79 5.97 6.72 -19.06
CA PRO A 79 4.67 6.38 -19.60
C PRO A 79 3.77 7.58 -19.28
N PRO A 80 3.31 8.35 -20.28
CA PRO A 80 2.27 9.31 -19.99
C PRO A 80 1.08 8.48 -19.50
N ILE A 81 0.53 8.83 -18.32
CA ILE A 81 -0.81 8.40 -17.94
C ILE A 81 -1.75 9.16 -18.89
N SER A 82 -1.77 8.75 -20.14
CA SER A 82 -2.56 9.34 -21.20
C SER A 82 -3.33 8.20 -21.85
N SER A 83 -4.63 8.43 -22.00
CA SER A 83 -5.65 7.57 -22.62
C SER A 83 -6.24 6.44 -21.76
N LEU A 84 -6.97 6.79 -20.70
CA LEU A 84 -8.17 6.01 -20.35
C LEU A 84 -9.33 6.56 -21.19
N HIS A 85 -9.57 5.94 -22.34
CA HIS A 85 -10.79 6.14 -23.11
C HIS A 85 -11.93 5.38 -22.38
N PRO A 86 -13.05 6.04 -22.03
CA PRO A 86 -14.20 5.35 -21.46
C PRO A 86 -14.86 4.55 -22.58
N SER A 87 -14.55 3.27 -22.67
CA SER A 87 -15.37 2.32 -23.42
C SER A 87 -15.61 1.09 -22.57
N LEU A 88 -16.87 0.67 -22.52
CA LEU A 88 -17.41 -0.50 -21.83
C LEU A 88 -16.45 -1.70 -21.93
N MET A 89 -15.83 -2.06 -20.81
CA MET A 89 -15.02 -3.27 -20.69
C MET A 89 -15.76 -4.30 -19.84
N ASP A 90 -15.75 -5.57 -20.25
CA ASP A 90 -16.16 -6.72 -19.43
C ASP A 90 -15.01 -7.07 -18.47
N TRP A 91 -15.19 -6.89 -17.15
CA TRP A 91 -14.09 -7.07 -16.19
C TRP A 91 -14.01 -8.53 -15.75
N ARG A 92 -12.79 -9.07 -15.65
CA ARG A 92 -12.55 -10.27 -14.83
C ARG A 92 -12.05 -9.81 -13.48
N SER A 93 -12.27 -10.62 -12.46
CA SER A 93 -11.89 -10.28 -11.11
C SER A 93 -10.59 -10.98 -10.77
N VAL A 94 -9.64 -10.27 -10.17
CA VAL A 94 -8.59 -10.86 -9.34
C VAL A 94 -9.01 -10.58 -7.92
N LEU A 95 -9.98 -11.38 -7.51
CA LEU A 95 -10.55 -11.29 -6.19
C LEU A 95 -9.48 -11.49 -5.11
N PHE A 96 -9.54 -10.69 -4.07
CA PHE A 96 -9.02 -11.05 -2.77
C PHE A 96 -10.25 -11.12 -1.85
N SER A 97 -10.94 -12.26 -1.83
CA SER A 97 -12.15 -12.45 -1.00
C SER A 97 -11.82 -12.31 0.50
N GLN A 98 -12.76 -11.93 1.37
CA GLN A 98 -12.76 -12.12 2.83
C GLN A 98 -14.19 -12.54 3.27
N ASN A 99 -14.46 -13.56 4.12
CA ASN A 99 -14.26 -13.73 5.60
C ASN A 99 -13.99 -15.23 5.96
N GLN A 100 -13.87 -15.75 7.18
CA GLN A 100 -13.95 -15.27 8.56
C GLN A 100 -12.64 -15.61 9.28
N THR A 101 -12.29 -14.84 10.33
CA THR A 101 -11.14 -15.13 11.22
C THR A 101 -9.77 -15.27 10.53
N ALA A 102 -9.41 -14.35 9.65
CA ALA A 102 -8.01 -13.99 9.47
C ALA A 102 -7.91 -12.57 8.92
N ARG A 103 -7.27 -11.69 9.69
CA ARG A 103 -6.82 -10.39 9.25
C ARG A 103 -5.89 -10.55 8.04
N VAL A 104 -6.43 -10.61 6.83
CA VAL A 104 -5.74 -9.99 5.69
C VAL A 104 -5.97 -8.51 5.82
N SER A 105 -5.16 -7.90 6.66
CA SER A 105 -4.81 -6.52 6.39
C SER A 105 -4.11 -6.52 5.03
N VAL A 106 -4.73 -6.06 3.96
CA VAL A 106 -4.08 -5.01 3.19
C VAL A 106 -4.52 -3.68 3.82
N ARG A 107 -4.45 -3.62 5.16
CA ARG A 107 -4.67 -2.38 5.89
C ARG A 107 -3.53 -1.48 5.50
N HIS A 108 -2.30 -1.88 5.76
CA HIS A 108 -1.17 -1.01 5.44
C HIS A 108 -0.80 -1.00 3.95
N ARG A 109 -0.53 0.19 3.41
CA ARG A 109 0.12 0.42 2.11
C ARG A 109 1.44 -0.33 1.96
N ASP A 110 2.07 -0.75 3.05
CA ASP A 110 3.20 -1.68 3.08
C ASP A 110 2.89 -3.09 2.55
N HIS A 111 1.63 -3.50 2.50
CA HIS A 111 1.25 -4.79 1.92
C HIS A 111 0.99 -4.67 0.42
N ILE A 112 0.51 -3.49 -0.03
CA ILE A 112 0.37 -3.18 -1.46
C ILE A 112 1.75 -2.93 -2.07
N PHE A 113 2.58 -2.15 -1.39
CA PHE A 113 3.92 -1.79 -1.82
C PHE A 113 4.89 -1.85 -0.63
N PRO A 114 5.48 -3.03 -0.34
CA PRO A 114 6.42 -3.20 0.78
C PRO A 114 7.64 -2.29 0.69
N ALA A 115 8.21 -1.89 1.83
CA ALA A 115 9.53 -1.28 1.85
C ALA A 115 10.57 -2.39 2.05
N GLY A 116 11.56 -2.52 1.16
CA GLY A 116 12.65 -3.49 1.31
C GLY A 116 13.09 -4.21 0.02
N ASN A 117 13.95 -5.21 0.18
CA ASN A 117 14.60 -5.97 -0.90
C ASN A 117 13.66 -6.93 -1.62
N ILE A 118 13.08 -6.56 -2.75
CA ILE A 118 12.26 -7.49 -3.56
C ILE A 118 12.42 -7.18 -5.07
N ALA A 119 12.08 -8.17 -5.90
CA ALA A 119 12.37 -8.35 -7.34
C ALA A 119 13.74 -8.99 -7.69
N ARG A 120 14.39 -9.73 -6.78
CA ARG A 120 15.72 -10.35 -7.01
C ARG A 120 15.83 -11.13 -8.33
N THR A 121 14.84 -11.94 -8.69
CA THR A 121 14.85 -12.76 -9.92
C THR A 121 14.91 -11.90 -11.18
N TYR A 122 14.07 -10.86 -11.29
CA TYR A 122 14.10 -9.90 -12.40
C TYR A 122 15.44 -9.16 -12.50
N LEU A 123 16.07 -8.88 -11.35
CA LEU A 123 17.33 -8.13 -11.30
C LEU A 123 18.53 -8.99 -11.64
N THR A 124 18.61 -10.19 -11.07
CA THR A 124 19.63 -11.18 -11.44
C THR A 124 19.54 -11.52 -12.93
N GLY A 125 18.33 -11.65 -13.49
CA GLY A 125 18.12 -11.87 -14.92
C GLY A 125 18.61 -10.72 -15.83
N ARG A 126 18.79 -9.52 -15.28
CA ARG A 126 19.40 -8.37 -15.96
C ARG A 126 20.85 -8.09 -15.54
N GLY A 127 21.48 -9.02 -14.81
CA GLY A 127 22.85 -8.89 -14.33
C GLY A 127 23.04 -7.86 -13.21
N LEU A 128 21.96 -7.41 -12.56
CA LEU A 128 22.00 -6.40 -11.51
C LEU A 128 22.12 -7.03 -10.12
N ASN A 129 22.93 -6.42 -9.24
CA ASN A 129 23.10 -6.91 -7.88
C ASN A 129 21.83 -6.65 -7.05
N PRO A 130 21.31 -7.66 -6.32
CA PRO A 130 20.21 -7.50 -5.37
C PRO A 130 20.40 -6.41 -4.31
N ARG A 131 21.65 -6.02 -4.00
CA ARG A 131 21.98 -5.00 -3.00
C ARG A 131 21.79 -3.56 -3.47
N ASP A 132 21.67 -3.33 -4.77
CA ASP A 132 21.57 -1.97 -5.31
C ASP A 132 20.12 -1.47 -5.19
N GLY A 133 19.68 -1.10 -3.98
CA GLY A 133 18.28 -0.82 -3.64
C GLY A 133 17.93 0.65 -3.45
N SER A 134 17.24 1.25 -4.42
CA SER A 134 16.14 2.23 -4.27
C SER A 134 15.59 2.47 -5.68
N ARG A 135 14.43 1.87 -6.01
CA ARG A 135 14.01 1.72 -7.42
C ARG A 135 12.60 2.22 -7.68
N ARG A 136 12.13 3.18 -6.87
CA ARG A 136 10.85 3.88 -7.10
C ARG A 136 10.81 4.63 -8.44
N GLY A 137 11.93 4.79 -9.14
CA GLY A 137 11.97 5.35 -10.50
C GLY A 137 11.85 4.31 -11.63
N ASN A 138 11.80 3.01 -11.34
CA ASN A 138 11.70 1.95 -12.34
C ASN A 138 10.36 1.22 -12.20
N ASP A 139 9.46 1.47 -13.14
CA ASP A 139 8.12 0.90 -13.19
C ASP A 139 8.11 -0.63 -13.29
N ALA A 140 9.01 -1.22 -14.08
CA ALA A 140 9.11 -2.67 -14.24
C ALA A 140 9.50 -3.40 -12.95
N VAL A 141 10.35 -2.78 -12.11
CA VAL A 141 10.67 -3.29 -10.78
C VAL A 141 9.51 -3.09 -9.82
N VAL A 142 8.90 -1.91 -9.84
CA VAL A 142 7.81 -1.58 -8.91
C VAL A 142 6.56 -2.41 -9.19
N ALA A 143 6.20 -2.65 -10.44
CA ALA A 143 5.07 -3.51 -10.78
C ALA A 143 5.26 -4.91 -10.18
N ARG A 144 6.45 -5.51 -10.31
CA ARG A 144 6.82 -6.80 -9.70
C ARG A 144 6.82 -6.80 -8.17
N HIS A 145 6.99 -5.63 -7.58
CA HIS A 145 6.98 -5.42 -6.14
C HIS A 145 5.57 -5.25 -5.57
N THR A 146 4.59 -5.00 -6.44
CA THR A 146 3.21 -4.73 -6.04
C THR A 146 2.57 -6.04 -5.54
N PHE A 147 2.00 -6.01 -4.34
CA PHE A 147 1.50 -7.18 -3.60
C PHE A 147 2.55 -8.26 -3.31
N ALA A 148 3.85 -7.93 -3.39
CA ALA A 148 4.93 -8.88 -3.13
C ALA A 148 5.30 -9.03 -1.64
N ASN A 149 4.45 -8.55 -0.73
CA ASN A 149 4.73 -8.64 0.70
C ASN A 149 4.52 -10.09 1.19
N ILE A 150 5.54 -10.67 1.83
CA ILE A 150 5.48 -12.04 2.35
C ILE A 150 4.37 -12.28 3.39
N ARG A 151 3.87 -11.20 4.03
CA ARG A 151 2.77 -11.22 4.98
C ARG A 151 1.42 -10.88 4.35
N LEU A 152 1.37 -10.69 3.03
CA LEU A 152 0.11 -10.64 2.30
C LEU A 152 -0.63 -11.94 2.58
N PHE A 153 -1.88 -11.86 3.00
CA PHE A 153 -2.71 -13.04 3.15
C PHE A 153 -3.70 -13.07 2.00
N ASN A 154 -3.67 -14.09 1.17
CA ASN A 154 -4.63 -14.20 0.07
C ASN A 154 -5.65 -15.28 0.41
N LYS A 155 -6.93 -14.96 0.31
CA LYS A 155 -8.00 -15.89 0.67
C LYS A 155 -8.26 -17.00 -0.31
N PHE A 156 -7.81 -16.86 -1.55
CA PHE A 156 -7.74 -18.02 -2.42
C PHE A 156 -6.83 -19.12 -1.87
N LEU A 157 -5.80 -18.73 -1.12
CA LEU A 157 -4.80 -19.65 -0.58
C LEU A 157 -4.99 -19.93 0.92
N ASN A 158 -5.76 -19.09 1.61
CA ASN A 158 -6.00 -19.12 3.05
C ASN A 158 -4.70 -19.16 3.89
N ASN A 159 -3.63 -18.53 3.41
CA ASN A 159 -2.33 -18.44 4.08
C ASN A 159 -1.63 -17.10 3.79
N GLN A 160 -0.51 -16.85 4.49
CA GLN A 160 0.36 -15.70 4.20
C GLN A 160 1.35 -16.06 3.08
N ALA A 161 1.14 -15.49 1.90
CA ALA A 161 2.02 -15.60 0.75
C ALA A 161 1.80 -14.42 -0.21
N PRO A 162 2.85 -13.93 -0.89
CA PRO A 162 2.75 -12.92 -1.95
C PRO A 162 2.26 -13.52 -3.28
N ARG A 163 1.26 -14.40 -3.19
CA ARG A 163 0.77 -15.25 -4.29
C ARG A 163 -0.74 -15.18 -4.46
N THR A 164 -1.22 -15.58 -5.62
CA THR A 164 -2.64 -15.71 -5.93
C THR A 164 -2.91 -16.93 -6.80
N LEU A 165 -4.17 -17.34 -6.85
CA LEU A 165 -4.65 -18.38 -7.74
C LEU A 165 -4.95 -17.75 -9.12
N HIS A 166 -4.34 -18.26 -10.18
CA HIS A 166 -4.69 -17.94 -11.54
C HIS A 166 -5.88 -18.82 -11.98
N LEU A 167 -7.09 -18.27 -11.91
CA LEU A 167 -8.34 -19.02 -12.06
C LEU A 167 -8.45 -19.85 -13.36
N PRO A 168 -7.97 -19.40 -14.53
CA PRO A 168 -8.03 -20.18 -15.76
C PRO A 168 -7.16 -21.44 -15.76
N SER A 169 -5.95 -21.41 -15.17
CA SER A 169 -5.06 -22.58 -15.10
C SER A 169 -5.15 -23.34 -13.77
N ASP A 170 -5.81 -22.77 -12.76
CA ASP A 170 -5.87 -23.28 -11.39
C ASP A 170 -4.48 -23.39 -10.72
N GLU A 171 -3.49 -22.65 -11.22
CA GLU A 171 -2.14 -22.62 -10.68
C GLU A 171 -1.95 -21.47 -9.69
N THR A 172 -1.16 -21.72 -8.64
CA THR A 172 -0.77 -20.66 -7.70
C THR A 172 0.52 -19.99 -8.17
N LEU A 173 0.44 -18.71 -8.49
CA LEU A 173 1.54 -17.89 -9.02
C LEU A 173 1.82 -16.70 -8.10
N ASP A 174 2.99 -16.07 -8.25
CA ASP A 174 3.21 -14.75 -7.65
C ASP A 174 2.22 -13.74 -8.26
N VAL A 175 1.80 -12.73 -7.48
CA VAL A 175 0.70 -11.83 -7.90
C VAL A 175 1.02 -11.11 -9.21
N PHE A 176 2.27 -10.70 -9.43
CA PHE A 176 2.70 -10.09 -10.68
C PHE A 176 2.56 -11.04 -11.87
N ASP A 177 3.01 -12.29 -11.73
CA ASP A 177 2.99 -13.28 -12.81
C ASP A 177 1.54 -13.62 -13.19
N ALA A 178 0.67 -13.79 -12.19
CA ALA A 178 -0.76 -13.99 -12.44
C ALA A 178 -1.38 -12.78 -13.17
N ALA A 179 -1.05 -11.56 -12.76
CA ALA A 179 -1.53 -10.35 -13.43
C ALA A 179 -1.03 -10.25 -14.88
N GLU A 180 0.22 -10.63 -15.15
CA GLU A 180 0.79 -10.68 -16.50
C GLU A 180 0.03 -11.68 -17.39
N CYS A 181 -0.29 -12.88 -16.88
CA CYS A 181 -1.12 -13.85 -17.60
C CYS A 181 -2.51 -13.28 -17.97
N TYR A 182 -3.17 -12.59 -17.03
CA TYR A 182 -4.47 -11.96 -17.30
C TYR A 182 -4.37 -10.81 -18.31
N GLN A 183 -3.32 -9.98 -18.23
CA GLN A 183 -3.08 -8.90 -19.18
C GLN A 183 -2.86 -9.43 -20.60
N GLN A 184 -2.03 -10.47 -20.75
CA GLN A 184 -1.78 -11.11 -22.05
C GLN A 184 -3.05 -11.70 -22.65
N ALA A 185 -3.93 -12.24 -21.81
CA ALA A 185 -5.21 -12.78 -22.23
C ALA A 185 -6.31 -11.71 -22.40
N GLY A 186 -5.98 -10.41 -22.21
CA GLY A 186 -6.89 -9.29 -22.43
C GLY A 186 -7.99 -9.16 -21.36
N PHE A 187 -7.76 -9.70 -20.16
CA PHE A 187 -8.74 -9.67 -19.09
C PHE A 187 -8.47 -8.53 -18.10
N PRO A 188 -9.44 -7.61 -17.89
CA PRO A 188 -9.31 -6.60 -16.83
C PRO A 188 -9.29 -7.29 -15.47
N LEU A 189 -8.74 -6.63 -14.46
CA LEU A 189 -8.70 -7.12 -13.09
C LEU A 189 -9.45 -6.19 -12.13
N MET A 190 -10.07 -6.78 -11.11
CA MET A 190 -10.65 -6.08 -9.97
C MET A 190 -10.19 -6.72 -8.67
N ILE A 191 -9.85 -5.92 -7.65
CA ILE A 191 -9.56 -6.38 -6.28
C ILE A 191 -10.83 -6.37 -5.44
N LEU A 192 -11.07 -7.39 -4.62
CA LEU A 192 -11.97 -7.27 -3.46
C LEU A 192 -11.17 -7.03 -2.19
N ALA A 193 -11.71 -6.26 -1.25
CA ALA A 193 -11.05 -5.96 0.00
C ALA A 193 -12.05 -5.77 1.14
N GLY A 194 -11.54 -5.88 2.37
CA GLY A 194 -12.32 -5.60 3.57
C GLY A 194 -12.26 -4.13 3.97
N LYS A 195 -12.38 -3.87 5.28
CA LYS A 195 -12.34 -2.51 5.86
C LYS A 195 -10.94 -1.88 5.84
N GLU A 196 -10.92 -0.55 5.81
CA GLU A 196 -9.71 0.28 5.91
C GLU A 196 -8.64 -0.04 4.86
N TYR A 197 -9.07 -0.32 3.63
CA TYR A 197 -8.17 -0.64 2.52
C TYR A 197 -7.21 0.53 2.25
N GLY A 198 -5.91 0.24 2.31
CA GLY A 198 -4.84 1.20 2.04
C GLY A 198 -4.54 2.21 3.15
N SER A 199 -4.86 1.91 4.40
CA SER A 199 -4.29 2.60 5.57
C SER A 199 -2.74 2.59 5.64
N GLY A 200 -2.15 3.31 6.59
CA GLY A 200 -0.68 3.34 6.79
C GLY A 200 0.05 4.42 5.99
N SER A 201 1.36 4.26 5.76
CA SER A 201 2.24 5.32 5.20
C SER A 201 1.95 5.69 3.74
N SER A 202 1.99 6.98 3.41
CA SER A 202 1.71 7.45 2.04
C SER A 202 2.76 7.06 1.04
N ARG A 203 2.31 6.33 -0.01
CA ARG A 203 3.15 5.80 -1.08
C ARG A 203 2.36 5.83 -2.38
N ASP A 204 2.82 6.65 -3.32
CA ASP A 204 2.19 6.80 -4.64
C ASP A 204 2.14 5.46 -5.39
N TRP A 205 3.14 4.61 -5.17
CA TRP A 205 3.22 3.27 -5.75
C TRP A 205 2.17 2.29 -5.24
N ALA A 206 1.51 2.58 -4.11
CA ALA A 206 0.36 1.79 -3.66
C ALA A 206 -0.86 1.94 -4.60
N SER A 207 -0.90 2.96 -5.46
CA SER A 207 -1.97 3.12 -6.46
C SER A 207 -1.45 2.92 -7.89
N LYS A 208 -0.21 3.36 -8.19
CA LYS A 208 0.44 3.10 -9.49
C LYS A 208 0.73 1.62 -9.73
N GLY A 209 1.14 0.88 -8.70
CA GLY A 209 1.39 -0.55 -8.79
C GLY A 209 0.16 -1.34 -9.27
N PRO A 210 -0.99 -1.24 -8.57
CA PRO A 210 -2.23 -1.86 -9.02
C PRO A 210 -2.62 -1.48 -10.45
N PHE A 211 -2.47 -0.21 -10.83
CA PHE A 211 -2.71 0.25 -12.19
C PHE A 211 -1.82 -0.48 -13.22
N LEU A 212 -0.51 -0.61 -12.95
CA LEU A 212 0.42 -1.33 -13.82
C LEU A 212 0.14 -2.84 -13.90
N LEU A 213 -0.44 -3.42 -12.85
CA LEU A 213 -0.94 -4.81 -12.87
C LEU A 213 -2.23 -4.97 -13.67
N GLY A 214 -2.82 -3.90 -14.21
CA GLY A 214 -4.04 -3.96 -15.03
C GLY A 214 -5.33 -3.97 -14.20
N ILE A 215 -5.25 -3.61 -12.91
CA ILE A 215 -6.42 -3.47 -12.05
C ILE A 215 -7.19 -2.20 -12.44
N LYS A 216 -8.47 -2.37 -12.78
CA LYS A 216 -9.38 -1.30 -13.18
C LYS A 216 -10.27 -0.81 -12.05
N ALA A 217 -10.55 -1.67 -11.07
CA ALA A 217 -11.31 -1.30 -9.91
C ALA A 217 -10.90 -2.05 -8.65
N VAL A 218 -11.24 -1.47 -7.52
CA VAL A 218 -11.19 -2.12 -6.21
C VAL A 218 -12.59 -2.03 -5.64
N LEU A 219 -13.12 -3.10 -5.05
CA LEU A 219 -14.36 -3.10 -4.29
C LEU A 219 -14.05 -3.46 -2.84
N ALA A 220 -14.21 -2.49 -1.93
CA ALA A 220 -13.85 -2.63 -0.53
C ALA A 220 -15.01 -2.30 0.41
N GLU A 221 -14.96 -2.75 1.67
CA GLU A 221 -15.93 -2.32 2.69
C GLU A 221 -15.71 -0.87 3.14
N SER A 222 -14.46 -0.39 3.08
CA SER A 222 -14.10 1.02 3.32
C SER A 222 -12.67 1.29 2.91
N TYR A 223 -12.37 2.56 2.64
CA TYR A 223 -11.04 3.04 2.24
C TYR A 223 -10.43 3.99 3.27
N GLU A 224 -9.10 4.00 3.34
CA GLU A 224 -8.39 5.15 3.89
C GLU A 224 -8.48 6.35 2.92
N MET A 225 -8.64 7.56 3.48
CA MET A 225 -8.95 8.78 2.74
C MET A 225 -7.92 9.10 1.65
N ILE A 226 -6.62 9.08 1.97
CA ILE A 226 -5.54 9.42 1.04
C ILE A 226 -5.44 8.35 -0.04
N HIS A 227 -5.52 7.07 0.34
CA HIS A 227 -5.44 5.99 -0.63
C HIS A 227 -6.57 6.01 -1.65
N ARG A 228 -7.81 6.31 -1.23
CA ARG A 228 -8.95 6.48 -2.14
C ARG A 228 -8.66 7.55 -3.19
N SER A 229 -8.17 8.71 -2.77
CA SER A 229 -7.83 9.82 -3.68
C SER A 229 -6.73 9.42 -4.68
N ASN A 230 -5.73 8.64 -4.24
CA ASN A 230 -4.66 8.18 -5.12
C ASN A 230 -5.15 7.15 -6.16
N LEU A 231 -6.10 6.27 -5.80
CA LEU A 231 -6.72 5.35 -6.76
C LEU A 231 -7.47 6.11 -7.85
N VAL A 232 -8.28 7.11 -7.47
CA VAL A 232 -8.98 7.99 -8.41
C VAL A 232 -7.99 8.71 -9.32
N GLY A 233 -6.91 9.25 -8.76
CA GLY A 233 -5.85 9.93 -9.53
C GLY A 233 -5.12 9.04 -10.53
N MET A 234 -5.13 7.72 -10.32
CA MET A 234 -4.57 6.73 -11.25
C MET A 234 -5.61 6.16 -12.24
N GLY A 235 -6.87 6.58 -12.13
CA GLY A 235 -7.96 6.03 -12.95
C GLY A 235 -8.40 4.62 -12.55
N VAL A 236 -8.11 4.19 -11.32
CA VAL A 236 -8.64 2.96 -10.72
C VAL A 236 -9.90 3.32 -9.94
N ILE A 237 -11.02 2.65 -10.23
CA ILE A 237 -12.33 2.98 -9.66
C ILE A 237 -12.44 2.39 -8.25
N PRO A 238 -12.55 3.20 -7.18
CA PRO A 238 -12.76 2.72 -5.82
C PRO A 238 -14.26 2.55 -5.54
N LEU A 239 -14.74 1.32 -5.64
CA LEU A 239 -16.11 0.92 -5.32
C LEU A 239 -16.20 0.55 -3.84
N GLU A 240 -17.28 0.95 -3.19
CA GLU A 240 -17.52 0.63 -1.79
C GLU A 240 -18.80 -0.21 -1.69
N TYR A 241 -18.79 -1.27 -0.89
CA TYR A 241 -20.03 -1.99 -0.61
C TYR A 241 -21.05 -1.05 0.05
N LEU A 242 -22.34 -1.34 -0.13
CA LEU A 242 -23.36 -0.66 0.65
C LEU A 242 -23.20 -0.96 2.14
N ALA A 243 -23.75 -0.07 2.96
CA ALA A 243 -23.69 -0.18 4.42
C ALA A 243 -24.25 -1.54 4.89
N GLY A 244 -23.37 -2.36 5.46
CA GLY A 244 -23.70 -3.69 5.97
C GLY A 244 -23.39 -4.84 5.02
N ASP A 245 -23.13 -4.55 3.75
CA ASP A 245 -22.74 -5.55 2.75
C ASP A 245 -21.24 -5.82 2.75
N THR A 246 -20.89 -7.08 2.47
CA THR A 246 -19.52 -7.61 2.40
C THR A 246 -19.47 -8.67 1.31
N ALA A 247 -18.26 -9.09 0.91
CA ALA A 247 -18.11 -10.19 -0.04
C ALA A 247 -18.85 -11.46 0.44
N ASP A 248 -18.72 -11.85 1.70
CA ASP A 248 -19.42 -13.04 2.21
C ASP A 248 -20.93 -12.88 2.34
N SER A 249 -21.42 -11.70 2.77
CA SER A 249 -22.88 -11.52 2.89
C SER A 249 -23.59 -11.60 1.54
N LEU A 250 -22.84 -11.37 0.46
CA LEU A 250 -23.29 -11.45 -0.93
C LEU A 250 -22.88 -12.77 -1.62
N ASP A 251 -22.33 -13.74 -0.87
CA ASP A 251 -21.78 -15.00 -1.39
C ASP A 251 -20.75 -14.81 -2.54
N MET A 252 -20.00 -13.71 -2.54
CA MET A 252 -18.99 -13.43 -3.55
C MET A 252 -17.71 -14.18 -3.22
N THR A 253 -17.46 -15.27 -3.94
CA THR A 253 -16.37 -16.20 -3.61
C THR A 253 -15.01 -15.70 -4.05
N GLY A 254 -14.91 -15.08 -5.23
CA GLY A 254 -13.61 -15.10 -5.90
C GLY A 254 -13.63 -15.40 -7.36
N ARG A 255 -14.46 -16.38 -7.67
CA ARG A 255 -14.28 -17.16 -8.88
C ARG A 255 -15.20 -16.67 -9.99
N GLU A 256 -16.12 -15.79 -9.65
CA GLU A 256 -17.07 -15.17 -10.56
C GLU A 256 -16.38 -14.10 -11.42
N ARG A 257 -16.89 -13.90 -12.64
CA ARG A 257 -16.57 -12.71 -13.43
C ARG A 257 -17.51 -11.59 -13.04
N HIS A 258 -16.97 -10.39 -12.87
CA HIS A 258 -17.70 -9.23 -12.38
C HIS A 258 -17.78 -8.20 -13.49
N THR A 259 -18.99 -7.88 -13.95
CA THR A 259 -19.21 -6.80 -14.91
C THR A 259 -19.74 -5.58 -14.15
N VAL A 260 -18.96 -4.51 -14.10
CA VAL A 260 -19.37 -3.24 -13.48
C VAL A 260 -20.00 -2.37 -14.54
N VAL A 261 -21.26 -2.00 -14.32
CA VAL A 261 -22.01 -1.14 -15.25
C VAL A 261 -21.76 0.31 -14.87
N ILE A 262 -21.06 1.04 -15.74
CA ILE A 262 -20.81 2.47 -15.56
C ILE A 262 -21.81 3.25 -16.42
N PRO A 263 -22.81 3.92 -15.82
CA PRO A 263 -23.79 4.69 -16.59
C PRO A 263 -23.29 6.09 -16.91
N GLU A 264 -23.90 6.72 -17.92
CA GLU A 264 -23.66 8.12 -18.28
C GLU A 264 -24.97 8.91 -18.11
N PRO A 265 -24.97 10.07 -17.42
CA PRO A 265 -23.84 10.77 -16.81
C PRO A 265 -23.43 10.24 -15.42
N LEU A 266 -22.16 10.47 -15.05
CA LEU A 266 -21.63 10.15 -13.72
C LEU A 266 -21.98 11.22 -12.68
N THR A 267 -22.29 10.80 -11.45
CA THR A 267 -22.48 11.70 -10.30
C THR A 267 -21.66 11.24 -9.09
N PRO A 268 -21.19 12.15 -8.22
CA PRO A 268 -20.41 11.76 -7.04
C PRO A 268 -21.20 10.81 -6.12
N LYS A 269 -20.54 9.73 -5.70
CA LYS A 269 -21.12 8.67 -4.83
C LYS A 269 -22.33 7.95 -5.43
N MET A 270 -22.42 7.90 -6.76
CA MET A 270 -23.44 7.11 -7.42
C MET A 270 -23.29 5.62 -7.10
N ILE A 271 -24.43 4.95 -7.04
CA ILE A 271 -24.58 3.51 -6.88
C ILE A 271 -24.53 2.90 -8.29
N VAL A 272 -23.72 1.86 -8.48
CA VAL A 272 -23.49 1.15 -9.75
C VAL A 272 -23.69 -0.36 -9.60
N ASP A 273 -24.44 -0.95 -10.54
CA ASP A 273 -24.69 -2.39 -10.49
C ASP A 273 -23.44 -3.19 -10.91
N ILE A 274 -23.14 -4.25 -10.14
CA ILE A 274 -22.12 -5.25 -10.47
C ILE A 274 -22.83 -6.58 -10.76
N LYS A 275 -22.71 -7.05 -12.00
CA LYS A 275 -23.30 -8.31 -12.46
C LYS A 275 -22.29 -9.44 -12.35
N LEU A 276 -22.71 -10.59 -11.84
CA LEU A 276 -21.90 -11.80 -11.80
C LEU A 276 -22.30 -12.75 -12.92
N ASN A 277 -21.33 -13.46 -13.50
CA ASN A 277 -21.58 -14.46 -14.57
C ASN A 277 -22.40 -15.68 -14.10
N THR A 278 -22.57 -15.88 -12.80
CA THR A 278 -23.38 -16.95 -12.21
C THR A 278 -24.88 -16.69 -12.30
N GLY A 279 -25.31 -15.56 -12.88
CA GLY A 279 -26.72 -15.14 -12.91
C GLY A 279 -27.21 -14.57 -11.57
N LYS A 280 -26.38 -14.59 -10.52
CA LYS A 280 -26.62 -13.85 -9.28
C LYS A 280 -26.47 -12.35 -9.57
N HIS A 281 -27.56 -11.61 -9.42
CA HIS A 281 -27.53 -10.16 -9.41
C HIS A 281 -27.22 -9.70 -7.98
N SER A 282 -26.04 -9.11 -7.76
CA SER A 282 -25.88 -8.21 -6.62
C SER A 282 -26.63 -6.93 -7.00
N ARG A 283 -27.92 -6.86 -6.64
CA ARG A 283 -28.62 -5.58 -6.67
C ARG A 283 -28.02 -4.76 -5.55
N ARG A 284 -27.48 -3.60 -5.90
CA ARG A 284 -26.97 -2.53 -5.04
C ARG A 284 -25.47 -2.65 -4.68
N GLY A 285 -24.63 -2.17 -5.59
CA GLY A 285 -23.26 -1.69 -5.30
C GLY A 285 -23.17 -0.23 -5.70
#